data_AF-A0A1B1T8N4-F1
#
_entry.id   AF-A0A1B1T8N4-F1
#
_cell.length_a   1.000
_cell.length_b   1.000
_cell.length_c   1.000
_cell.angle_alpha   90.00
_cell.angle_beta   90.00
_cell.angle_gamma   90.00
#
_symmetry.space_group_name_H-M   'P 1'
#
loop_
_entity.id
_entity.type
_entity.pdbx_description
1 polymer ?
#
loop_
_entity_poly.entity_id
_entity_poly.type
_entity_poly.pdbx_seq_one_letter_code
_entity_poly.pdbx_strand_id
1 'polypeptide(L)'
;RLGPYTKIDIIEVTDEKAPENMSDKEIEQVKEKEGQRILAKIKPQSTVITLEIQGKMLSSEGLAQELNQRMTQGQSDFVFVIGGSNGLHKDVLQRSNYALSFSKMTFPHQMMRVVLIE
;
A
#
# COMPACT_ATOMS: atom_id res chain seq x y z
N ARG A 1 19.67 0.75 -5.01
CA ARG A 1 20.33 1.82 -4.19
C ARG A 1 20.06 1.67 -2.70
N LEU A 2 18.88 1.18 -2.30
CA LEU A 2 18.50 1.04 -0.89
C LEU A 2 19.15 -0.12 -0.10
N GLY A 3 19.71 -1.13 -0.78
CA GLY A 3 20.21 -2.36 -0.13
C GLY A 3 21.19 -2.18 1.03
N PRO A 4 22.15 -1.24 1.00
CA PRO A 4 23.03 -0.97 2.15
C PRO A 4 22.32 -0.38 3.38
N TYR A 5 21.13 0.20 3.22
CA TYR A 5 20.43 0.94 4.27
C TYR A 5 19.28 0.17 4.88
N THR A 6 18.62 -0.69 4.09
CA THR A 6 17.47 -1.45 4.55
C THR A 6 17.27 -2.71 3.72
N LYS A 7 16.63 -3.71 4.33
CA LYS A 7 16.12 -4.86 3.60
C LYS A 7 14.79 -4.49 2.95
N ILE A 8 14.72 -4.65 1.64
CA ILE A 8 13.53 -4.39 0.85
C ILE A 8 13.21 -5.61 -0.01
N ASP A 9 11.98 -6.10 0.10
CA ASP A 9 11.46 -7.20 -0.71
C ASP A 9 10.18 -6.71 -1.39
N ILE A 10 10.03 -6.99 -2.68
CA ILE A 10 8.80 -6.67 -3.44
C ILE A 10 7.99 -7.96 -3.54
N ILE A 11 6.77 -7.94 -3.01
CA ILE A 11 5.84 -9.08 -3.05
C ILE A 11 4.68 -8.72 -3.96
N GLU A 12 4.57 -9.44 -5.08
CA GLU A 12 3.44 -9.31 -6.00
C GLU A 12 2.40 -10.39 -5.69
N VAL A 13 1.14 -9.98 -5.62
CA VAL A 13 -0.01 -10.88 -5.55
C VAL A 13 -0.69 -10.89 -6.91
N THR A 14 -1.37 -11.98 -7.25
CA THR A 14 -2.08 -12.09 -8.53
C THR A 14 -3.23 -11.08 -8.58
N ASP A 15 -3.23 -10.25 -9.60
CA ASP A 15 -4.34 -9.32 -9.89
C ASP A 15 -5.50 -10.09 -10.55
N GLU A 16 -6.73 -9.67 -10.25
CA GLU A 16 -7.87 -10.13 -11.03
C GLU A 16 -7.99 -9.30 -12.32
N LYS A 17 -8.46 -9.92 -13.40
CA LYS A 17 -8.82 -9.14 -14.59
C LYS A 17 -10.00 -8.24 -14.23
N ALA A 18 -9.85 -6.95 -14.47
CA ALA A 18 -10.92 -5.96 -14.38
C ALA A 18 -11.33 -5.51 -15.80
N PRO A 19 -12.31 -6.19 -16.44
CA PRO A 19 -12.95 -5.68 -17.65
C PRO A 19 -13.54 -4.28 -17.41
N GLU A 20 -13.55 -3.44 -18.45
CA GLU A 20 -13.99 -2.04 -18.37
C GLU A 20 -15.48 -1.86 -17.98
N ASN A 21 -16.29 -2.93 -18.02
CA ASN A 21 -17.74 -2.91 -17.80
C ASN A 21 -18.20 -3.73 -16.58
N MET A 22 -17.41 -3.77 -15.50
CA MET A 22 -17.82 -4.45 -14.27
C MET A 22 -18.89 -3.66 -13.51
N SER A 23 -19.88 -4.38 -12.97
CA SER A 23 -20.83 -3.86 -12.00
C SER A 23 -20.15 -3.55 -10.67
N ASP A 24 -20.73 -2.66 -9.85
CA ASP A 24 -20.20 -2.31 -8.52
C ASP A 24 -19.99 -3.55 -7.64
N LYS A 25 -20.84 -4.57 -7.79
CA LYS A 25 -20.75 -5.84 -7.06
C LYS A 25 -19.53 -6.66 -7.50
N GLU A 26 -19.22 -6.67 -8.79
CA GLU A 26 -18.04 -7.37 -9.32
C GLU A 26 -16.75 -6.65 -8.93
N ILE A 27 -16.75 -5.31 -8.91
CA ILE A 27 -15.62 -4.50 -8.43
C ILE A 27 -15.33 -4.83 -6.96
N GLU A 28 -16.35 -4.88 -6.11
CA GLU A 28 -16.15 -5.21 -4.70
C GLU A 28 -15.65 -6.65 -4.51
N GLN A 29 -16.14 -7.62 -5.28
CA GLN A 29 -15.63 -9.01 -5.25
C GLN A 29 -14.17 -9.12 -5.71
N VAL A 30 -13.77 -8.36 -6.72
CA VAL A 30 -12.38 -8.27 -7.18
C VAL A 30 -11.50 -7.72 -6.05
N LYS A 31 -11.90 -6.58 -5.48
CA LYS A 31 -11.18 -5.97 -4.36
C LYS A 31 -11.09 -6.93 -3.17
N GLU A 32 -12.16 -7.64 -2.83
CA GLU A 32 -12.19 -8.61 -1.73
C GLU A 32 -11.16 -9.73 -1.94
N LYS A 33 -11.12 -10.33 -3.14
CA LYS A 33 -10.14 -11.38 -3.48
C LYS A 33 -8.70 -10.87 -3.43
N GLU A 34 -8.44 -9.70 -4.00
CA GLU A 34 -7.12 -9.06 -3.95
C GLU A 34 -6.73 -8.72 -2.50
N GLY A 35 -7.67 -8.19 -1.73
CA GLY A 35 -7.49 -7.85 -0.32
C GLY A 35 -7.15 -9.07 0.54
N GLN A 36 -7.82 -10.21 0.32
CA GLN A 36 -7.48 -11.46 1.00
C GLN A 36 -6.05 -11.91 0.68
N ARG A 37 -5.61 -11.80 -0.58
CA ARG A 37 -4.23 -12.13 -0.98
C ARG A 37 -3.20 -11.21 -0.34
N ILE A 38 -3.49 -9.91 -0.27
CA ILE A 38 -2.64 -8.92 0.41
C ILE A 38 -2.54 -9.24 1.90
N LEU A 39 -3.67 -9.42 2.57
CA LEU A 39 -3.72 -9.70 4.02
C LEU A 39 -3.00 -11.00 4.38
N ALA A 40 -3.07 -12.02 3.52
CA ALA A 40 -2.35 -13.28 3.71
C ALA A 40 -0.81 -13.13 3.68
N LYS A 41 -0.28 -12.01 3.15
CA LYS A 41 1.16 -11.70 3.15
C LYS A 41 1.58 -10.76 4.28
N ILE A 42 0.63 -10.13 4.96
CA ILE A 42 0.89 -9.18 6.04
C ILE A 42 0.97 -9.94 7.37
N LYS A 43 2.05 -9.73 8.13
CA LYS A 43 2.16 -10.31 9.47
C LYS A 43 1.35 -9.47 10.47
N PRO A 44 0.83 -10.08 11.55
CA PRO A 44 0.06 -9.35 12.56
C PRO A 44 0.80 -8.15 13.17
N GLN A 45 2.12 -8.27 13.36
CA GLN A 45 2.98 -7.27 13.99
C GLN A 45 3.56 -6.21 13.03
N SER A 46 3.38 -6.34 11.73
CA SER A 46 3.93 -5.39 10.76
C SER A 46 3.22 -4.04 10.85
N THR A 47 3.97 -2.95 10.68
CA THR A 47 3.39 -1.62 10.45
C THR A 47 2.97 -1.50 9.00
N VAL A 48 1.66 -1.43 8.77
CA VAL A 48 1.08 -1.38 7.43
C VAL A 48 0.80 0.06 7.04
N ILE A 49 1.36 0.48 5.90
CA ILE A 49 1.15 1.79 5.30
C ILE A 49 0.44 1.59 3.96
N THR A 50 -0.81 2.00 3.86
CA THR A 50 -1.59 1.89 2.62
C THR A 50 -1.42 3.15 1.78
N LEU A 51 -1.21 2.97 0.47
CA LEU A 51 -1.21 4.09 -0.47
C LEU A 51 -2.64 4.38 -0.91
N GLU A 52 -3.13 5.55 -0.52
CA GLU A 52 -4.51 5.99 -0.73
C GLU A 52 -4.52 7.43 -1.22
N ILE A 53 -5.29 7.71 -2.28
CA ILE A 53 -5.40 9.07 -2.83
C ILE A 53 -5.92 10.06 -1.76
N GLN A 54 -6.87 9.61 -0.94
CA GLN A 54 -7.45 10.39 0.17
C GLN A 54 -6.69 10.26 1.49
N GLY A 55 -5.52 9.60 1.49
CA GLY A 55 -4.65 9.49 2.66
C GLY A 55 -4.00 10.83 3.04
N LYS A 56 -3.22 10.81 4.12
CA LYS A 56 -2.47 11.97 4.58
C LYS A 56 -1.28 12.23 3.66
N MET A 57 -1.17 13.45 3.14
CA MET A 57 -0.01 13.88 2.36
C MET A 57 1.14 14.29 3.29
N LEU A 58 2.35 13.90 2.93
CA LEU A 58 3.59 14.28 3.61
C LEU A 58 4.57 14.88 2.60
N SER A 59 5.46 15.76 3.07
CA SER A 59 6.69 16.05 2.33
C SER A 59 7.65 14.88 2.42
N SER A 60 8.72 14.89 1.63
CA SER A 60 9.78 13.87 1.70
C SER A 60 10.40 13.79 3.11
N GLU A 61 10.70 14.93 3.71
CA GLU A 61 11.20 15.03 5.08
C GLU A 61 10.16 14.56 6.10
N GLY A 62 8.88 14.86 5.86
CA GLY A 62 7.78 14.40 6.70
C GLY A 62 7.63 12.88 6.70
N LEU A 63 7.79 12.23 5.54
CA LEU A 63 7.79 10.76 5.45
C LEU A 63 9.00 10.17 6.19
N ALA A 64 10.18 10.76 6.04
CA ALA A 64 11.38 10.33 6.76
C ALA A 64 11.19 10.45 8.28
N GLN A 65 10.58 11.55 8.76
CA GLN A 65 10.29 11.76 10.17
C GLN A 65 9.27 10.74 10.71
N GLU A 66 8.19 10.48 9.97
CA GLU A 66 7.17 9.48 10.35
C GLU A 66 7.78 8.09 10.50
N LEU A 67 8.62 7.66 9.54
CA LEU A 67 9.31 6.38 9.61
C LEU A 67 10.30 6.33 10.77
N ASN A 68 11.13 7.37 10.95
CA ASN A 68 12.12 7.41 12.03
C ASN A 68 11.47 7.40 13.42
N GLN A 69 10.35 8.11 13.59
CA GLN A 69 9.60 8.11 14.84
C GLN A 69 9.10 6.70 15.19
N ARG A 70 8.55 5.98 14.21
CA ARG A 70 8.08 4.60 14.37
C ARG A 70 9.22 3.62 14.66
N MET A 71 10.34 3.77 13.97
CA MET A 71 11.55 2.98 14.22
C MET A 71 12.06 3.20 15.65
N THR A 72 12.06 4.44 16.13
CA THR A 72 12.43 4.78 17.52
C THR A 72 11.48 4.15 18.55
N GLN A 73 10.21 3.95 18.18
CA GLN A 73 9.22 3.23 19.01
C GLN A 73 9.34 1.69 18.93
N GLY A 74 10.33 1.17 18.20
CA GLY A 74 10.61 -0.26 18.08
C GLY A 74 9.93 -0.95 16.90
N GLN A 75 9.27 -0.21 16.00
CA GLN A 75 8.71 -0.78 14.78
C GLN A 75 9.82 -0.98 13.74
N SER A 76 10.08 -2.23 13.34
CA SER A 76 11.16 -2.57 12.41
C SER A 76 10.68 -3.26 11.11
N ASP A 77 9.40 -3.56 11.01
CA ASP A 77 8.80 -4.27 9.87
C ASP A 77 7.70 -3.40 9.26
N PHE A 78 8.00 -2.79 8.11
CA PHE A 78 7.11 -1.86 7.41
C PHE A 78 6.63 -2.50 6.12
N VAL A 79 5.32 -2.51 5.91
CA VAL A 79 4.69 -3.04 4.70
C VAL A 79 3.92 -1.91 4.03
N PHE A 80 4.43 -1.48 2.86
CA PHE A 80 3.70 -0.58 1.99
C PHE A 80 2.78 -1.35 1.07
N VAL A 81 1.52 -0.93 0.98
CA VAL A 81 0.49 -1.62 0.19
C VAL A 81 0.02 -0.71 -0.94
N ILE A 82 0.17 -1.20 -2.17
CA ILE A 82 -0.34 -0.58 -3.40
C ILE A 82 -1.53 -1.43 -3.86
N GLY A 83 -2.68 -0.80 -4.06
CA GLY A 83 -3.87 -1.48 -4.62
C GLY A 83 -3.78 -1.70 -6.12
N GLY A 84 -4.64 -2.58 -6.64
CA GLY A 84 -4.85 -2.77 -8.06
C GLY A 84 -5.59 -1.59 -8.70
N SER A 85 -6.04 -1.76 -9.95
CA SER A 85 -6.74 -0.71 -10.70
C SER A 85 -8.01 -0.18 -10.02
N ASN A 86 -8.65 -1.00 -9.19
CA ASN A 86 -9.88 -0.66 -8.46
C ASN A 86 -9.63 -0.21 -7.00
N GLY A 87 -8.36 -0.04 -6.60
CA GLY A 87 -7.98 0.36 -5.25
C GLY A 87 -7.96 -0.80 -4.24
N LEU A 88 -8.13 -0.48 -2.96
CA LEU A 88 -8.02 -1.45 -1.85
C LEU A 88 -9.40 -1.82 -1.29
N HIS A 89 -9.55 -3.08 -0.85
CA HIS A 89 -10.72 -3.52 -0.10
C HIS A 89 -10.75 -2.94 1.30
N LYS A 90 -11.96 -2.74 1.85
CA LYS A 90 -12.20 -2.20 3.19
C LYS A 90 -11.41 -2.92 4.29
N ASP A 91 -11.20 -4.23 4.18
CA ASP A 91 -10.47 -5.00 5.19
C ASP A 91 -8.97 -4.64 5.21
N VAL A 92 -8.40 -4.34 4.04
CA VAL A 92 -7.02 -3.87 3.93
C VAL A 92 -6.89 -2.46 4.49
N LEU A 93 -7.86 -1.59 4.18
CA LEU A 93 -7.94 -0.24 4.72
C LEU A 93 -8.06 -0.26 6.24
N GLN A 94 -8.89 -1.14 6.80
CA GLN A 94 -9.05 -1.31 8.24
C GLN A 94 -7.77 -1.83 8.92
N ARG A 95 -7.01 -2.70 8.23
CA ARG A 95 -5.71 -3.19 8.73
C ARG A 95 -4.61 -2.13 8.69
N SER A 96 -4.79 -1.05 7.91
CA SER A 96 -3.80 0.01 7.78
C SER A 96 -3.50 0.68 9.12
N ASN A 97 -2.21 0.89 9.39
CA ASN A 97 -1.75 1.70 10.50
C ASN A 97 -1.53 3.16 10.10
N TYR A 98 -1.45 3.44 8.79
CA TYR A 98 -1.29 4.78 8.25
C TYR A 98 -1.70 4.82 6.76
N ALA A 99 -2.66 5.70 6.42
CA ALA A 99 -3.03 5.99 5.04
C ALA A 99 -2.15 7.13 4.49
N LEU A 100 -1.29 6.82 3.50
CA LEU A 100 -0.36 7.75 2.87
C LEU A 100 -0.85 8.14 1.48
N SER A 101 -0.88 9.45 1.19
CA SER A 101 -1.16 9.98 -0.14
C SER A 101 0.08 10.63 -0.74
N PHE A 102 0.44 10.23 -1.96
CA PHE A 102 1.53 10.85 -2.73
C PHE A 102 1.05 12.03 -3.59
N SER A 103 -0.24 12.06 -3.95
CA SER A 103 -0.83 13.09 -4.77
C SER A 103 -2.35 13.03 -4.71
N LYS A 104 -2.99 14.15 -5.04
CA LYS A 104 -4.42 14.18 -5.36
C LYS A 104 -4.74 13.54 -6.73
N MET A 105 -3.72 13.30 -7.55
CA MET A 105 -3.84 12.63 -8.84
C MET A 105 -3.79 11.10 -8.68
N THR A 106 -4.42 10.40 -9.61
CA THR A 106 -4.35 8.94 -9.69
C THR A 106 -3.15 8.53 -10.53
N PHE A 107 -2.24 7.75 -9.95
CA PHE A 107 -1.12 7.14 -10.68
C PHE A 107 -1.44 5.69 -11.03
N PRO A 108 -1.03 5.20 -12.22
CA PRO A 108 -1.08 3.77 -12.51
C PRO A 108 -0.25 2.99 -11.48
N HIS A 109 -0.75 1.86 -11.00
CA HIS A 109 -0.13 1.10 -9.91
C HIS A 109 1.35 0.71 -10.20
N GLN A 110 1.68 0.39 -11.47
CA GLN A 110 3.06 0.11 -11.89
C GLN A 110 3.98 1.32 -11.72
N MET A 111 3.49 2.51 -12.07
CA MET A 111 4.23 3.77 -11.91
C MET A 111 4.34 4.14 -10.43
N MET A 112 3.27 3.97 -9.66
CA MET A 112 3.26 4.25 -8.22
C MET A 112 4.32 3.43 -7.48
N ARG A 113 4.59 2.20 -7.90
CA ARG A 113 5.67 1.38 -7.33
C ARG A 113 7.05 2.03 -7.53
N VAL A 114 7.31 2.59 -8.70
CA VAL A 114 8.57 3.29 -9.00
C VAL A 114 8.66 4.59 -8.20
N VAL A 115 7.57 5.34 -8.10
CA VAL A 115 7.53 6.59 -7.32
C VAL A 115 7.72 6.32 -5.83
N LEU A 116 7.21 5.21 -5.31
CA LEU A 116 7.36 4.84 -3.89
C LEU A 116 8.79 4.40 -3.53
N ILE A 117 9.50 3.73 -4.44
CA ILE A 117 10.82 3.14 -4.13
C ILE A 117 11.97 4.15 -4.28
N GLU A 118 11.75 5.25 -4.97
CA GLU A 118 12.74 6.33 -5.17
C GLU A 118 12.84 7.23 -3.93
#